data_AF-A0AAD5XHA3-F1
#
_entry.id   AF-A0AAD5XHA3-F1
#
_cell.length_a   1.000
_cell.length_b   1.000
_cell.length_c   1.000
_cell.angle_alpha   90.00
_cell.angle_beta   90.00
_cell.angle_gamma   90.00
#
_symmetry.space_group_name_H-M   'P 1'
#
loop_
_entity.id
_entity.type
_entity.pdbx_description
1 polymer ?
#
loop_
_entity_poly.entity_id
_entity_poly.type
_entity_poly.pdbx_seq_one_letter_code
_entity_poly.pdbx_strand_id
1 'polypeptide(L)'
;MQETRATNDSSEETTVTSHRKSLTAVENNGFVTTTATSTITTTVRSSSLKREPRESHAIHAKNATRKGIFKPRSSPLDFDAPDHQHPLRGFYILFWMGMAWYAVTSIFETWMRDGIQFRFSLFYQMSDRGKDLFYSDAAMILSCFVVIPLVKLVQYRIIPLNIAWIINSIWLGSWFVTVISWTTQSGAFAIHCIAMLMKQASYLMSNTENFWKMYSLVPELRREIANLESRSSLNVDLEKELEQAKSELRQFEGDLNGKISGLKFPHNLTFLNFIDYMLIPTLVYEIEYPRTEKFRPLYFFLKAAGTFGTIALLIVIVENNIVPILVLSDELNFVTTIMKLIVPFMLCFMLFICNAFAELTYFADREFYEDWWNSTTFDEYARRWNKPVHEFLLRHLYLETISTYKLSRSNASLLTFFVSSVFHELVMAMTGKRLRPWLFLLQMFQLPLIMLARIPVIKNNKTLGNVIFWFGMFLGPPLLAALYAREHYMNP
;
A
#
# COMPACT_ATOMS: atom_id res chain seq x y z
N MET A 1 51.52 17.29 -19.96
CA MET A 1 50.91 16.08 -20.53
C MET A 1 49.41 16.24 -20.44
N GLN A 2 48.83 16.88 -21.46
CA GLN A 2 47.39 16.94 -21.73
C GLN A 2 47.21 16.11 -22.99
N GLU A 3 46.37 15.08 -22.94
CA GLU A 3 46.04 14.26 -24.09
C GLU A 3 44.54 14.36 -24.35
N THR A 4 44.21 15.12 -25.39
CA THR A 4 42.91 15.29 -26.01
C THR A 4 42.69 14.12 -26.97
N ARG A 5 41.59 13.36 -26.82
CA ARG A 5 41.15 12.38 -27.83
C ARG A 5 39.72 12.66 -28.25
N ALA A 6 39.59 13.11 -29.49
CA ALA A 6 38.35 13.33 -30.22
C ALA A 6 37.65 11.99 -30.53
N THR A 7 36.31 12.01 -30.52
CA THR A 7 35.46 10.94 -31.06
C THR A 7 34.69 11.46 -32.25
N ASN A 8 34.88 10.80 -33.40
CA ASN A 8 34.24 11.00 -34.69
C ASN A 8 32.72 11.01 -34.61
N ASP A 9 32.10 11.98 -35.29
CA ASP A 9 30.69 11.96 -35.68
C ASP A 9 30.66 11.78 -37.21
N SER A 10 30.19 10.62 -37.67
CA SER A 10 30.03 10.31 -39.09
C SER A 10 28.53 10.32 -39.44
N SER A 11 28.06 11.43 -39.99
CA SER A 11 26.74 11.55 -40.60
C SER A 11 26.77 10.98 -42.02
N GLU A 12 26.06 9.88 -42.26
CA GLU A 12 25.77 9.39 -43.61
C GLU A 12 24.69 10.29 -44.27
N GLU A 13 25.07 10.99 -45.35
CA GLU A 13 24.13 11.67 -46.25
C GLU A 13 23.63 10.67 -47.30
N THR A 14 22.34 10.37 -47.31
CA THR A 14 21.70 9.61 -48.40
C THR A 14 20.94 10.56 -49.32
N THR A 15 21.49 10.84 -50.50
CA THR A 15 20.88 11.69 -51.53
C THR A 15 19.91 10.85 -52.37
N VAL A 16 18.60 11.15 -52.32
CA VAL A 16 17.61 10.54 -53.23
C VAL A 16 17.21 11.56 -54.30
N THR A 17 17.66 11.33 -55.54
CA THR A 17 17.28 12.11 -56.73
C THR A 17 15.99 11.57 -57.34
N SER A 18 14.92 12.37 -57.31
CA SER A 18 13.66 12.07 -58.01
C SER A 18 13.62 12.81 -59.36
N HIS A 19 13.73 12.08 -60.47
CA HIS A 19 13.45 12.62 -61.80
C HIS A 19 11.95 12.57 -62.12
N ARG A 20 11.31 13.74 -62.23
CA ARG A 20 9.95 13.87 -62.79
C ARG A 20 10.05 14.17 -64.29
N LYS A 21 9.66 13.22 -65.15
CA LYS A 21 9.40 13.48 -66.58
C LYS A 21 8.11 14.28 -66.71
N SER A 22 8.18 15.53 -67.18
CA SER A 22 7.03 16.28 -67.69
C SER A 22 7.05 16.25 -69.22
N LEU A 23 6.03 15.66 -69.84
CA LEU A 23 5.71 15.87 -71.25
C LEU A 23 5.09 17.26 -71.40
N THR A 24 5.67 18.10 -72.25
CA THR A 24 5.02 19.30 -72.78
C THR A 24 5.32 19.43 -74.28
N ALA A 25 4.25 19.62 -75.05
CA ALA A 25 4.24 19.78 -76.49
C ALA A 25 5.02 21.03 -76.92
N VAL A 26 5.68 20.92 -78.08
CA VAL A 26 6.44 21.98 -78.74
C VAL A 26 5.49 22.76 -79.65
N GLU A 27 5.44 24.08 -79.48
CA GLU A 27 4.98 25.01 -80.51
C GLU A 27 5.93 26.22 -80.56
N ASN A 28 6.35 26.56 -81.79
CA ASN A 28 7.38 27.55 -82.12
C ASN A 28 6.87 28.99 -81.97
N ASN A 29 7.67 29.88 -81.38
CA ASN A 29 8.22 31.07 -82.06
C ASN A 29 9.04 31.96 -81.10
N GLY A 30 10.03 32.65 -81.66
CA GLY A 30 11.19 33.16 -80.95
C GLY A 30 10.96 34.27 -79.93
N PHE A 31 11.78 34.27 -78.88
CA PHE A 31 12.48 35.44 -78.35
C PHE A 31 13.52 34.95 -77.32
N VAL A 32 14.75 35.45 -77.42
CA VAL A 32 15.83 35.19 -76.44
C VAL A 32 15.57 36.09 -75.23
N THR A 33 15.44 35.52 -74.03
CA THR A 33 15.52 36.30 -72.78
C THR A 33 16.26 35.52 -71.71
N THR A 34 17.45 36.01 -71.39
CA THR A 34 18.34 35.58 -70.32
C THR A 34 17.61 35.65 -68.98
N THR A 35 17.50 34.53 -68.26
CA THR A 35 16.99 34.52 -66.87
C THR A 35 17.97 33.77 -65.98
N ALA A 36 18.43 34.45 -64.93
CA ALA A 36 19.40 33.96 -63.97
C ALA A 36 18.83 32.78 -63.16
N THR A 37 19.61 31.71 -63.06
CA THR A 37 19.29 30.57 -62.18
C THR A 37 19.64 30.94 -60.75
N SER A 38 18.68 31.43 -59.97
CA SER A 38 18.77 31.46 -58.50
C SER A 38 18.22 30.13 -57.97
N THR A 39 19.11 29.23 -57.55
CA THR A 39 18.73 28.02 -56.84
C THR A 39 18.28 28.41 -55.43
N ILE A 40 16.97 28.49 -55.21
CA ILE A 40 16.40 28.58 -53.85
C ILE A 40 16.46 27.18 -53.25
N THR A 41 17.53 26.91 -52.50
CA THR A 41 17.60 25.74 -51.62
C THR A 41 16.59 25.93 -50.50
N THR A 42 15.38 25.40 -50.67
CA THR A 42 14.40 25.37 -49.59
C THR A 42 14.79 24.22 -48.66
N THR A 43 15.57 24.53 -47.63
CA THR A 43 15.85 23.61 -46.52
C THR A 43 14.55 23.34 -45.77
N VAL A 44 13.83 22.27 -46.15
CA VAL A 44 12.80 21.69 -45.29
C VAL A 44 13.53 21.05 -44.12
N ARG A 45 13.70 21.84 -43.05
CA ARG A 45 14.17 21.37 -41.76
C ARG A 45 13.08 20.45 -41.21
N SER A 46 13.19 19.15 -41.49
CA SER A 46 12.47 18.15 -40.71
C SER A 46 13.08 18.21 -39.30
N SER A 47 12.47 19.03 -38.43
CA SER A 47 12.67 18.87 -37.00
C SER A 47 12.04 17.54 -36.63
N SER A 48 12.80 16.45 -36.80
CA SER A 48 12.62 15.28 -35.96
C SER A 48 12.88 15.76 -34.54
N LEU A 49 11.84 16.28 -33.89
CA LEU A 49 11.75 16.35 -32.45
C LEU A 49 12.08 14.94 -31.98
N LYS A 50 13.32 14.75 -31.52
CA LYS A 50 13.75 13.56 -30.78
C LYS A 50 12.82 13.50 -29.58
N ARG A 51 11.75 12.73 -29.74
CA ARG A 51 10.71 12.54 -28.75
C ARG A 51 11.35 11.74 -27.62
N GLU A 52 11.46 12.32 -26.43
CA GLU A 52 11.74 11.49 -25.27
C GLU A 52 10.67 10.40 -25.17
N PRO A 53 11.04 9.16 -24.83
CA PRO A 53 10.29 7.99 -25.27
C PRO A 53 9.00 7.80 -24.46
N ARG A 54 8.02 7.14 -25.09
CA ARG A 54 6.80 6.53 -24.51
C ARG A 54 6.99 5.69 -23.24
N GLU A 55 8.22 5.47 -22.79
CA GLU A 55 8.52 4.61 -21.64
C GLU A 55 7.86 5.11 -20.35
N SER A 56 7.90 6.40 -20.03
CA SER A 56 7.30 6.92 -18.79
C SER A 56 5.79 6.69 -18.73
N HIS A 57 5.08 7.02 -19.83
CA HIS A 57 3.62 6.86 -19.93
C HIS A 57 3.19 5.40 -19.95
N ALA A 58 3.90 4.54 -20.69
CA ALA A 58 3.64 3.11 -20.73
C ALA A 58 3.94 2.42 -19.39
N ILE A 59 4.97 2.86 -18.65
CA ILE A 59 5.26 2.38 -17.30
C ILE A 59 4.15 2.80 -16.34
N HIS A 60 3.67 4.04 -16.39
CA HIS A 60 2.55 4.50 -15.57
C HIS A 60 1.24 3.77 -15.90
N ALA A 61 0.90 3.55 -17.17
CA ALA A 61 -0.29 2.79 -17.58
C ALA A 61 -0.21 1.30 -17.15
N LYS A 62 0.97 0.68 -17.33
CA LYS A 62 1.24 -0.71 -16.89
C LYS A 62 1.30 -0.86 -15.36
N ASN A 63 1.64 0.19 -14.63
CA ASN A 63 1.59 0.18 -13.17
C ASN A 63 0.20 0.56 -12.65
N ALA A 64 -0.57 1.37 -13.38
CA ALA A 64 -1.97 1.67 -13.06
C ALA A 64 -2.86 0.43 -13.15
N THR A 65 -2.60 -0.48 -14.10
CA THR A 65 -3.27 -1.81 -14.15
C THR A 65 -2.86 -2.74 -13.00
N ARG A 66 -1.77 -2.44 -12.28
CA ARG A 66 -1.31 -3.16 -11.08
C ARG A 66 -1.80 -2.53 -9.77
N LYS A 67 -2.43 -1.35 -9.81
CA LYS A 67 -3.09 -0.76 -8.63
C LYS A 67 -4.31 -1.63 -8.33
N GLY A 68 -4.36 -2.22 -7.13
CA GLY A 68 -5.51 -3.02 -6.69
C GLY A 68 -6.80 -2.21 -6.84
N ILE A 69 -7.82 -2.82 -7.43
CA ILE A 69 -9.13 -2.20 -7.64
C ILE A 69 -10.06 -2.67 -6.52
N PHE A 70 -10.62 -1.74 -5.75
CA PHE A 70 -11.65 -2.09 -4.77
C PHE A 70 -12.87 -2.68 -5.48
N LYS A 71 -13.32 -3.84 -5.00
CA LYS A 71 -14.48 -4.57 -5.53
C LYS A 71 -15.32 -5.10 -4.38
N PRO A 72 -16.65 -5.23 -4.55
CA PRO A 72 -17.48 -5.88 -3.53
C PRO A 72 -17.01 -7.33 -3.36
N ARG A 73 -16.45 -7.66 -2.19
CA ARG A 73 -15.87 -8.97 -1.85
C ARG A 73 -16.18 -9.30 -0.40
N SER A 74 -16.51 -10.56 -0.12
CA SER A 74 -16.66 -11.07 1.25
C SER A 74 -15.30 -11.43 1.85
N SER A 75 -15.21 -11.38 3.18
CA SER A 75 -14.03 -11.86 3.89
C SER A 75 -13.98 -13.40 3.84
N PRO A 76 -12.80 -14.04 3.64
CA PRO A 76 -12.69 -15.49 3.53
C PRO A 76 -13.18 -16.28 4.77
N LEU A 77 -13.11 -15.68 5.97
CA LEU A 77 -13.59 -16.28 7.21
C LEU A 77 -15.00 -15.78 7.61
N ASP A 78 -15.73 -15.15 6.68
CA ASP A 78 -17.12 -14.78 6.89
C ASP A 78 -18.06 -15.89 6.42
N PHE A 79 -18.32 -16.84 7.33
CA PHE A 79 -19.19 -18.00 7.07
C PHE A 79 -20.68 -17.64 6.93
N ASP A 80 -21.05 -16.37 7.15
CA ASP A 80 -22.41 -15.85 6.93
C ASP A 80 -22.64 -15.40 5.47
N ALA A 81 -21.59 -15.44 4.63
CA ALA A 81 -21.68 -15.06 3.22
C ALA A 81 -22.38 -16.17 2.39
N PRO A 82 -23.33 -15.83 1.51
CA PRO A 82 -24.13 -16.82 0.78
C PRO A 82 -23.36 -17.65 -0.26
N ASP A 83 -22.16 -17.22 -0.67
CA ASP A 83 -21.50 -17.73 -1.88
C ASP A 83 -20.51 -18.89 -1.68
N HIS A 84 -20.33 -19.42 -0.46
CA HIS A 84 -19.29 -20.44 -0.24
C HIS A 84 -19.80 -21.63 0.60
N GLN A 85 -19.74 -22.83 0.01
CA GLN A 85 -19.65 -24.05 0.82
C GLN A 85 -18.29 -24.05 1.50
N HIS A 86 -18.26 -23.83 2.81
CA HIS A 86 -17.02 -23.78 3.57
C HIS A 86 -16.68 -25.16 4.15
N PRO A 87 -15.71 -25.92 3.59
CA PRO A 87 -15.33 -27.23 4.10
C PRO A 87 -14.79 -27.18 5.54
N LEU A 88 -14.26 -26.03 5.97
CA LEU A 88 -13.69 -25.81 7.30
C LEU A 88 -14.69 -25.28 8.34
N ARG A 89 -15.99 -25.20 8.02
CA ARG A 89 -17.01 -24.68 8.95
C ARG A 89 -17.03 -25.42 10.29
N GLY A 90 -16.88 -26.75 10.27
CA GLY A 90 -16.84 -27.57 11.49
C GLY A 90 -15.63 -27.24 12.38
N PHE A 91 -14.44 -27.10 11.79
CA PHE A 91 -13.23 -26.71 12.51
C PHE A 91 -13.32 -25.30 13.08
N TYR A 92 -13.94 -24.37 12.34
CA TYR A 92 -14.17 -23.01 12.83
C TYR A 92 -15.07 -22.99 14.07
N ILE A 93 -16.19 -23.70 14.04
CA ILE A 93 -17.10 -23.80 15.20
C ILE A 93 -16.38 -24.48 16.36
N LEU A 94 -15.67 -25.60 16.11
CA LEU A 94 -14.91 -26.32 17.12
C LEU A 94 -13.86 -25.43 17.78
N PHE A 95 -13.12 -24.63 17.01
CA PHE A 95 -12.15 -23.67 17.52
C PHE A 95 -12.81 -22.68 18.49
N TRP A 96 -13.91 -22.02 18.09
CA TRP A 96 -14.57 -21.05 18.94
C TRP A 96 -15.25 -21.66 20.17
N MET A 97 -15.79 -22.88 20.06
CA MET A 97 -16.26 -23.61 21.25
C MET A 97 -15.11 -23.93 22.21
N GLY A 98 -13.95 -24.35 21.68
CA GLY A 98 -12.74 -24.57 22.46
C GLY A 98 -12.26 -23.30 23.15
N MET A 99 -12.23 -22.17 22.44
CA MET A 99 -11.87 -20.88 23.03
C MET A 99 -12.87 -20.40 24.09
N ALA A 100 -14.17 -20.65 23.89
CA ALA A 100 -15.18 -20.34 24.89
C ALA A 100 -15.00 -21.16 26.17
N TRP A 101 -14.77 -22.48 26.04
CA TRP A 101 -14.45 -23.32 27.19
C TRP A 101 -13.15 -22.92 27.87
N TYR A 102 -12.11 -22.59 27.09
CA TYR A 102 -10.85 -22.08 27.61
C TYR A 102 -11.04 -20.79 28.42
N ALA A 103 -11.89 -19.87 27.97
CA ALA A 103 -12.22 -18.68 28.71
C ALA A 103 -12.90 -19.02 30.05
N VAL A 104 -13.86 -19.95 30.03
CA VAL A 104 -14.56 -20.42 31.25
C VAL A 104 -13.59 -21.07 32.24
N THR A 105 -12.70 -21.96 31.77
CA THR A 105 -11.71 -22.61 32.64
C THR A 105 -10.74 -21.59 33.21
N SER A 106 -10.28 -20.62 32.40
CA SER A 106 -9.39 -19.54 32.85
C SER A 106 -10.03 -18.67 33.94
N ILE A 107 -11.31 -18.33 33.79
CA ILE A 107 -12.08 -17.58 34.79
C ILE A 107 -12.20 -18.40 36.08
N PHE A 108 -12.54 -19.69 35.97
CA PHE A 108 -12.66 -20.58 37.11
C PHE A 108 -11.34 -20.76 37.87
N GLU A 109 -10.23 -21.00 37.16
CA GLU A 109 -8.90 -21.10 37.77
C GLU A 109 -8.48 -19.79 38.46
N THR A 110 -8.77 -18.65 37.82
CA THR A 110 -8.50 -17.33 38.40
C THR A 110 -9.30 -17.12 39.69
N TRP A 111 -10.58 -17.50 39.67
CA TRP A 111 -11.45 -17.42 40.84
C TRP A 111 -10.99 -18.32 41.99
N MET A 112 -10.58 -19.55 41.69
CA MET A 112 -10.07 -20.48 42.70
C MET A 112 -8.73 -20.03 43.30
N ARG A 113 -7.87 -19.39 42.51
CA ARG A 113 -6.53 -18.94 42.96
C ARG A 113 -6.58 -17.66 43.78
N ASP A 114 -7.41 -16.69 43.38
CA ASP A 114 -7.36 -15.32 43.92
C ASP A 114 -8.69 -14.84 44.51
N GLY A 115 -9.76 -15.62 44.40
CA GLY A 115 -11.11 -15.21 44.80
C GLY A 115 -11.79 -14.21 43.86
N ILE A 116 -11.14 -13.81 42.75
CA ILE A 116 -11.63 -12.83 41.78
C ILE A 116 -11.88 -13.51 40.43
N GLN A 117 -13.01 -13.22 39.78
CA GLN A 117 -13.39 -13.85 38.50
C GLN A 117 -12.59 -13.32 37.29
N PHE A 118 -12.27 -12.03 37.28
CA PHE A 118 -11.57 -11.39 36.17
C PHE A 118 -10.40 -10.56 36.69
N ARG A 119 -9.21 -10.80 36.17
CA ARG A 119 -8.13 -9.81 36.23
C ARG A 119 -8.38 -8.81 35.13
N PHE A 120 -8.57 -7.56 35.51
CA PHE A 120 -8.60 -6.45 34.58
C PHE A 120 -7.34 -5.60 34.73
N SER A 121 -6.24 -6.15 35.26
CA SER A 121 -5.04 -5.38 35.56
C SER A 121 -4.45 -4.74 34.31
N LEU A 122 -4.31 -5.51 33.23
CA LEU A 122 -3.84 -5.04 31.94
C LEU A 122 -4.82 -4.04 31.33
N PHE A 123 -6.12 -4.31 31.43
CA PHE A 123 -7.16 -3.39 30.96
C PHE A 123 -7.13 -2.04 31.69
N TYR A 124 -7.01 -2.06 33.02
CA TYR A 124 -6.88 -0.86 33.84
C TYR A 124 -5.57 -0.13 33.54
N GLN A 125 -4.45 -0.83 33.40
CA GLN A 125 -3.18 -0.20 32.99
C GLN A 125 -3.28 0.46 31.61
N MET A 126 -4.00 -0.16 30.67
CA MET A 126 -4.26 0.42 29.34
C MET A 126 -5.23 1.61 29.41
N SER A 127 -6.17 1.62 30.36
CA SER A 127 -7.23 2.61 30.47
C SER A 127 -6.95 3.73 31.49
N ASP A 128 -5.87 3.64 32.28
CA ASP A 128 -5.54 4.58 33.37
C ASP A 128 -5.44 6.03 32.87
N ARG A 129 -4.85 6.21 31.68
CA ARG A 129 -4.78 7.50 30.97
C ARG A 129 -5.77 7.64 29.82
N GLY A 130 -6.92 6.98 29.92
CA GLY A 130 -7.92 6.94 28.85
C GLY A 130 -8.44 8.31 28.43
N LYS A 131 -8.54 9.27 29.36
CA LYS A 131 -8.95 10.64 29.06
C LYS A 131 -7.91 11.40 28.23
N ASP A 132 -6.65 11.34 28.64
CA ASP A 132 -5.54 11.97 27.90
C ASP A 132 -5.41 11.33 26.51
N LEU A 133 -5.54 10.01 26.43
CA LEU A 133 -5.56 9.27 25.16
C LEU A 133 -6.69 9.75 24.25
N PHE A 134 -7.91 9.92 24.76
CA PHE A 134 -9.05 10.40 23.98
C PHE A 134 -8.81 11.81 23.40
N TYR A 135 -8.34 12.75 24.22
CA TYR A 135 -8.07 14.11 23.75
C TYR A 135 -6.89 14.16 22.75
N SER A 136 -5.82 13.40 23.01
CA SER A 136 -4.70 13.28 22.08
C SER A 136 -5.11 12.65 20.75
N ASP A 137 -5.95 11.60 20.76
CA ASP A 137 -6.47 10.95 19.56
C ASP A 137 -7.38 11.88 18.75
N ALA A 138 -8.29 12.59 19.43
CA ALA A 138 -9.14 13.60 18.80
C ALA A 138 -8.33 14.75 18.17
N ALA A 139 -7.30 15.24 18.87
CA ALA A 139 -6.41 16.27 18.34
C ALA A 139 -5.61 15.79 17.13
N MET A 140 -5.09 14.56 17.19
CA MET A 140 -4.40 13.91 16.07
C MET A 140 -5.32 13.80 14.85
N ILE A 141 -6.55 13.30 15.01
CA ILE A 141 -7.53 13.19 13.92
C ILE A 141 -7.88 14.57 13.36
N LEU A 142 -8.15 15.56 14.22
CA LEU A 142 -8.48 16.92 13.79
C LEU A 142 -7.34 17.55 12.97
N SER A 143 -6.09 17.34 13.39
CA SER A 143 -4.92 17.84 12.66
C SER A 143 -4.75 17.22 11.28
N CYS A 144 -5.28 16.01 11.03
CA CYS A 144 -5.23 15.38 9.70
C CYS A 144 -6.02 16.18 8.66
N PHE A 145 -7.00 16.99 9.04
CA PHE A 145 -7.83 17.77 8.11
C PHE A 145 -7.05 18.88 7.38
N VAL A 146 -5.84 19.22 7.83
CA VAL A 146 -4.95 20.18 7.16
C VAL A 146 -4.54 19.72 5.76
N VAL A 147 -4.64 18.42 5.45
CA VAL A 147 -4.39 17.92 4.09
C VAL A 147 -5.37 18.49 3.05
N ILE A 148 -6.60 18.85 3.45
CA ILE A 148 -7.60 19.41 2.52
C ILE A 148 -7.20 20.79 2.01
N PRO A 149 -6.91 21.80 2.87
CA PRO A 149 -6.43 23.08 2.39
C PRO A 149 -5.13 22.94 1.58
N LEU A 150 -4.21 22.04 1.97
CA LEU A 150 -2.99 21.78 1.16
C LEU A 150 -3.32 21.35 -0.27
N VAL A 151 -4.23 20.39 -0.44
CA VAL A 151 -4.68 19.92 -1.77
C VAL A 151 -5.44 21.02 -2.51
N LYS A 152 -6.24 21.85 -1.82
CA LYS A 152 -6.92 23.01 -2.43
C LYS A 152 -5.94 24.09 -2.90
N LEU A 153 -4.83 24.32 -2.20
CA LEU A 153 -3.78 25.24 -2.66
C LEU A 153 -3.16 24.78 -3.98
N VAL A 154 -3.04 23.47 -4.19
CA VAL A 154 -2.64 22.89 -5.49
C VAL A 154 -3.74 23.06 -6.54
N GLN A 155 -5.02 22.85 -6.16
CA GLN A 155 -6.18 23.07 -7.03
C GLN A 155 -6.23 24.50 -7.59
N TYR A 156 -6.05 25.50 -6.72
CA TYR A 156 -6.07 26.92 -7.10
C TYR A 156 -4.76 27.39 -7.74
N ARG A 157 -3.81 26.48 -8.00
CA ARG A 157 -2.50 26.76 -8.60
C ARG A 157 -1.65 27.78 -7.82
N ILE A 158 -1.92 27.94 -6.53
CA ILE A 158 -1.06 28.73 -5.63
C ILE A 158 0.26 27.97 -5.41
N ILE A 159 0.16 26.65 -5.23
CA ILE A 159 1.32 25.76 -5.17
C ILE A 159 1.47 25.09 -6.54
N PRO A 160 2.64 25.21 -7.22
CA PRO A 160 2.90 24.48 -8.45
C PRO A 160 3.06 22.99 -8.17
N LEU A 161 2.58 22.15 -9.11
CA LEU A 161 2.63 20.68 -8.98
C LEU A 161 4.02 20.13 -8.70
N ASN A 162 5.06 20.75 -9.29
CA ASN A 162 6.45 20.32 -9.14
C ASN A 162 6.97 20.46 -7.70
N ILE A 163 6.36 21.33 -6.89
CA ILE A 163 6.75 21.58 -5.49
C ILE A 163 5.76 20.93 -4.52
N ALA A 164 4.55 20.58 -4.97
CA ALA A 164 3.50 20.01 -4.13
C ALA A 164 3.97 18.77 -3.36
N TRP A 165 4.72 17.85 -3.98
CA TRP A 165 5.24 16.65 -3.30
C TRP A 165 6.24 16.98 -2.18
N ILE A 166 7.04 18.04 -2.33
CA ILE A 166 8.00 18.49 -1.31
C ILE A 166 7.23 19.03 -0.10
N ILE A 167 6.25 19.92 -0.34
CA ILE A 167 5.43 20.51 0.72
C ILE A 167 4.66 19.42 1.47
N ASN A 168 4.07 18.48 0.74
CA ASN A 168 3.37 17.34 1.32
C ASN A 168 4.31 16.48 2.18
N SER A 169 5.54 16.23 1.72
CA SER A 169 6.52 15.45 2.49
C SER A 169 6.98 16.19 3.75
N ILE A 170 7.19 17.51 3.67
CA ILE A 170 7.53 18.35 4.83
C ILE A 170 6.38 18.33 5.85
N TRP A 171 5.13 18.47 5.40
CA TRP A 171 3.96 18.38 6.27
C TRP A 171 3.86 17.01 6.96
N LEU A 172 3.93 15.91 6.20
CA LEU A 172 3.84 14.57 6.77
C LEU A 172 4.96 14.31 7.78
N GLY A 173 6.19 14.72 7.47
CA GLY A 173 7.34 14.57 8.36
C GLY A 173 7.21 15.41 9.63
N SER A 174 6.86 16.69 9.51
CA SER A 174 6.68 17.57 10.67
C SER A 174 5.52 17.13 11.54
N TRP A 175 4.37 16.80 10.93
CA TRP A 175 3.19 16.27 11.60
C TRP A 175 3.53 15.01 12.38
N PHE A 176 4.23 14.06 11.77
CA PHE A 176 4.58 12.80 12.41
C PHE A 176 5.51 13.00 13.62
N VAL A 177 6.55 13.83 13.47
CA VAL A 177 7.47 14.15 14.57
C VAL A 177 6.72 14.84 15.71
N THR A 178 5.84 15.79 15.41
CA THR A 178 5.03 16.48 16.42
C THR A 178 4.12 15.52 17.17
N VAL A 179 3.36 14.66 16.47
CA VAL A 179 2.43 13.72 17.11
C VAL A 179 3.18 12.68 17.94
N ILE A 180 4.32 12.17 17.45
CA ILE A 180 5.16 11.24 18.22
C ILE A 180 5.73 11.92 19.46
N SER A 181 6.19 13.17 19.37
CA SER A 181 6.74 13.88 20.53
C SER A 181 5.73 14.09 21.66
N TRP A 182 4.43 14.13 21.33
CA TRP A 182 3.34 14.25 22.28
C TRP A 182 2.83 12.89 22.80
N THR A 183 3.37 11.76 22.32
CA THR A 183 2.75 10.44 22.56
C THR A 183 2.59 10.07 24.05
N THR A 184 1.35 9.79 24.43
CA THR A 184 0.94 9.35 25.77
C THR A 184 0.99 7.81 25.86
N GLN A 185 2.19 7.22 25.86
CA GLN A 185 2.51 5.83 26.31
C GLN A 185 1.66 4.63 25.80
N SER A 186 0.66 4.80 24.95
CA SER A 186 -0.22 3.71 24.51
C SER A 186 0.19 3.16 23.15
N GLY A 187 0.41 1.85 23.07
CA GLY A 187 0.66 1.17 21.79
C GLY A 187 -0.49 1.32 20.79
N ALA A 188 -1.74 1.42 21.27
CA ALA A 188 -2.88 1.68 20.42
C ALA A 188 -2.78 3.05 19.73
N PHE A 189 -2.36 4.09 20.46
CA PHE A 189 -2.14 5.43 19.90
C PHE A 189 -1.04 5.43 18.85
N ALA A 190 0.07 4.73 19.11
CA ALA A 190 1.19 4.61 18.17
C ALA A 190 0.76 3.97 16.83
N ILE A 191 -0.02 2.88 16.90
CA ILE A 191 -0.55 2.22 15.70
C ILE A 191 -1.56 3.13 14.98
N HIS A 192 -2.44 3.82 15.71
CA HIS A 192 -3.39 4.76 15.14
C HIS A 192 -2.65 5.92 14.43
N CYS A 193 -1.62 6.49 15.05
CA CYS A 193 -0.78 7.55 14.47
C CYS A 193 -0.18 7.13 13.13
N ILE A 194 0.41 5.93 13.04
CA ILE A 194 0.95 5.41 11.78
C ILE A 194 -0.16 5.19 10.74
N ALA A 195 -1.31 4.66 11.15
CA ALA A 195 -2.45 4.51 10.24
C ALA A 195 -2.91 5.86 9.68
N MET A 196 -2.96 6.91 10.49
CA MET A 196 -3.33 8.26 10.06
C MET A 196 -2.25 8.92 9.19
N LEU A 197 -0.97 8.66 9.47
CA LEU A 197 0.13 9.06 8.58
C LEU A 197 -0.05 8.45 7.19
N MET A 198 -0.30 7.14 7.12
CA MET A 198 -0.53 6.42 5.87
C MET A 198 -1.77 6.96 5.15
N LYS A 199 -2.87 7.22 5.88
CA LYS A 199 -4.08 7.79 5.29
C LYS A 199 -3.83 9.17 4.68
N GLN A 200 -3.17 10.07 5.42
CA GLN A 200 -2.81 11.40 4.94
C GLN A 200 -1.88 11.32 3.73
N ALA A 201 -0.84 10.48 3.79
CA ALA A 201 0.09 10.28 2.68
C ALA A 201 -0.64 9.79 1.43
N SER A 202 -1.53 8.80 1.55
CA SER A 202 -2.27 8.29 0.41
C SER A 202 -3.21 9.34 -0.19
N TYR A 203 -3.89 10.14 0.64
CA TYR A 203 -4.76 11.22 0.16
C TYR A 203 -3.97 12.30 -0.58
N LEU A 204 -2.85 12.77 0.00
CA LEU A 204 -2.00 13.78 -0.63
C LEU A 204 -1.39 13.28 -1.94
N MET A 205 -0.83 12.07 -1.95
CA MET A 205 -0.17 11.50 -3.13
C MET A 205 -1.19 11.24 -4.25
N SER A 206 -2.32 10.61 -3.95
CA SER A 206 -3.33 10.27 -4.96
C SER A 206 -3.98 11.51 -5.57
N ASN A 207 -4.31 12.53 -4.78
CA ASN A 207 -4.84 13.78 -5.33
C ASN A 207 -3.79 14.57 -6.11
N THR A 208 -2.52 14.56 -5.69
CA THR A 208 -1.41 15.16 -6.47
C THR A 208 -1.27 14.47 -7.83
N GLU A 209 -1.31 13.14 -7.86
CA GLU A 209 -1.30 12.34 -9.09
C GLU A 209 -2.50 12.69 -10.00
N ASN A 210 -3.70 12.83 -9.42
CA ASN A 210 -4.90 13.21 -10.18
C ASN A 210 -4.80 14.62 -10.77
N PHE A 211 -4.22 15.58 -10.06
CA PHE A 211 -3.95 16.90 -10.64
C PHE A 211 -2.94 16.85 -11.79
N TRP A 212 -1.88 16.06 -11.65
CA TRP A 212 -0.91 15.85 -12.73
C TRP A 212 -1.57 15.21 -13.96
N LYS A 213 -2.42 14.19 -13.75
CA LYS A 213 -3.22 13.57 -14.82
C LYS A 213 -4.12 14.60 -15.51
N MET A 214 -4.84 15.40 -14.74
CA MET A 214 -5.81 16.37 -15.25
C MET A 214 -5.16 17.55 -15.99
N TYR A 215 -4.07 18.11 -15.47
CA TYR A 215 -3.47 19.33 -16.02
C TYR A 215 -2.39 19.10 -17.06
N SER A 216 -1.64 17.99 -16.98
CA SER A 216 -0.52 17.71 -17.88
C SER A 216 -0.88 16.58 -18.84
N LEU A 217 -1.19 15.40 -18.30
CA LEU A 217 -1.24 14.17 -19.09
C LEU A 217 -2.43 14.09 -20.05
N VAL A 218 -3.65 14.38 -19.58
CA VAL A 218 -4.87 14.29 -20.40
C VAL A 218 -4.82 15.29 -21.59
N PRO A 219 -4.47 16.57 -21.41
CA PRO A 219 -4.30 17.50 -22.53
C PRO A 219 -3.22 17.08 -23.53
N GLU A 220 -2.09 16.53 -23.06
CA GLU A 220 -1.02 16.03 -23.92
C GLU A 220 -1.48 14.84 -24.78
N LEU A 221 -2.12 13.84 -24.16
CA LEU A 221 -2.67 12.69 -24.86
C LEU A 221 -3.74 13.09 -25.88
N ARG A 222 -4.62 14.04 -25.56
CA ARG A 222 -5.61 14.53 -26.54
C ARG A 222 -4.98 15.19 -27.76
N ARG A 223 -3.92 15.99 -27.56
CA ARG A 223 -3.17 16.61 -28.67
C ARG A 223 -2.47 15.57 -29.52
N GLU A 224 -1.88 14.56 -28.88
CA GLU A 224 -1.26 13.44 -29.58
C GLU A 224 -2.28 12.65 -30.40
N ILE A 225 -3.42 12.29 -29.81
CA ILE A 225 -4.49 11.57 -30.50
C ILE A 225 -4.96 12.36 -31.71
N ALA A 226 -5.20 13.68 -31.58
CA ALA A 226 -5.60 14.51 -32.71
C ALA A 226 -4.55 14.51 -33.85
N ASN A 227 -3.26 14.53 -33.51
CA ASN A 227 -2.17 14.44 -34.49
C ASN A 227 -2.10 13.05 -35.15
N LEU A 228 -2.21 11.98 -34.35
CA LEU A 228 -2.19 10.60 -34.85
C LEU A 228 -3.41 10.29 -35.72
N GLU A 229 -4.61 10.75 -35.35
CA GLU A 229 -5.84 10.59 -36.15
C GLU A 229 -5.65 11.19 -37.54
N SER A 230 -5.07 12.39 -37.65
CA SER A 230 -4.80 13.04 -38.93
C SER A 230 -3.82 12.28 -39.84
N ARG A 231 -3.01 11.38 -39.29
CA ARG A 231 -1.97 10.61 -39.98
C ARG A 231 -2.25 9.10 -40.04
N SER A 232 -3.29 8.64 -39.35
CA SER A 232 -3.58 7.22 -39.11
C SER A 232 -3.90 6.44 -40.38
N SER A 233 -4.53 7.09 -41.36
CA SER A 233 -4.87 6.47 -42.66
C SER A 233 -3.66 6.11 -43.53
N LEU A 234 -2.44 6.45 -43.11
CA LEU A 234 -1.21 6.28 -43.89
C LEU A 234 -0.40 5.04 -43.47
N ASN A 235 -0.60 4.47 -42.27
CA ASN A 235 0.24 3.38 -41.77
C ASN A 235 -0.43 2.56 -40.63
N VAL A 236 -0.41 1.23 -40.76
CA VAL A 236 -0.90 0.25 -39.77
C VAL A 236 -0.22 0.37 -38.41
N ASP A 237 1.07 0.70 -38.37
CA ASP A 237 1.77 0.90 -37.09
C ASP A 237 1.28 2.14 -36.35
N LEU A 238 0.89 3.18 -37.09
CA LEU A 238 0.34 4.42 -36.53
C LEU A 238 -1.07 4.20 -35.96
N GLU A 239 -1.82 3.26 -36.53
CA GLU A 239 -3.13 2.85 -36.04
C GLU A 239 -3.03 2.09 -34.71
N LYS A 240 -2.03 1.21 -34.55
CA LYS A 240 -1.73 0.57 -33.25
C LYS A 240 -1.36 1.60 -32.19
N GLU A 241 -0.52 2.57 -32.55
CA GLU A 241 -0.12 3.66 -31.66
C GLU A 241 -1.31 4.53 -31.24
N LEU A 242 -2.22 4.82 -32.17
CA LEU A 242 -3.44 5.56 -31.92
C LEU A 242 -4.35 4.81 -30.94
N GLU A 243 -4.57 3.50 -31.15
CA GLU A 243 -5.39 2.69 -30.25
C GLU A 243 -4.76 2.58 -28.86
N GLN A 244 -3.43 2.46 -28.77
CA GLN A 244 -2.74 2.50 -27.48
C GLN A 244 -2.98 3.85 -26.78
N ALA A 245 -2.75 4.99 -27.45
CA ALA A 245 -2.97 6.31 -26.87
C ALA A 245 -4.43 6.53 -26.44
N LYS A 246 -5.41 6.06 -27.24
CA LYS A 246 -6.84 6.08 -26.89
C LYS A 246 -7.15 5.20 -25.69
N SER A 247 -6.52 4.03 -25.58
CA SER A 247 -6.69 3.14 -24.42
C SER A 247 -6.14 3.78 -23.13
N GLU A 248 -4.96 4.41 -23.21
CA GLU A 248 -4.34 5.12 -22.10
C GLU A 248 -5.19 6.32 -21.67
N LEU A 249 -5.69 7.12 -22.63
CA LEU A 249 -6.60 8.22 -22.33
C LEU A 249 -7.88 7.74 -21.62
N ARG A 250 -8.52 6.68 -22.13
CA ARG A 250 -9.72 6.09 -21.50
C ARG A 250 -9.44 5.63 -20.08
N GLN A 251 -8.27 5.03 -19.84
CA GLN A 251 -7.87 4.62 -18.49
C GLN A 251 -7.69 5.83 -17.56
N PHE A 252 -6.97 6.86 -17.97
CA PHE A 252 -6.72 8.04 -17.12
C PHE A 252 -7.97 8.88 -16.88
N GLU A 253 -8.86 9.00 -17.87
CA GLU A 253 -10.18 9.61 -17.67
C GLU A 253 -11.04 8.78 -16.72
N GLY A 254 -10.95 7.45 -16.80
CA GLY A 254 -11.58 6.53 -15.87
C GLY A 254 -11.09 6.72 -14.43
N ASP A 255 -9.78 6.89 -14.23
CA ASP A 255 -9.18 7.16 -12.91
C ASP A 255 -9.66 8.49 -12.27
N LEU A 256 -9.99 9.49 -13.10
CA LEU A 256 -10.46 10.81 -12.65
C LEU A 256 -11.97 10.85 -12.35
N ASN A 257 -12.70 9.79 -12.70
CA ASN A 257 -14.12 9.65 -12.46
C ASN A 257 -14.38 8.65 -11.33
N GLY A 258 -15.29 8.99 -10.43
CA GLY A 258 -15.81 8.07 -9.42
C GLY A 258 -16.45 6.85 -10.07
N LYS A 259 -16.14 5.66 -9.56
CA LYS A 259 -16.55 4.37 -10.16
C LYS A 259 -18.04 4.04 -9.95
N ILE A 260 -18.75 4.75 -9.07
CA ILE A 260 -20.12 4.45 -8.65
C ILE A 260 -21.07 5.56 -9.09
N SER A 261 -20.88 6.79 -8.59
CA SER A 261 -21.78 7.91 -8.90
C SER A 261 -21.31 8.73 -10.11
N GLY A 262 -20.10 8.47 -10.61
CA GLY A 262 -19.49 9.27 -11.67
C GLY A 262 -18.96 10.62 -11.19
N LEU A 263 -18.71 10.78 -9.88
CA LEU A 263 -18.17 12.00 -9.30
C LEU A 263 -16.83 12.36 -9.95
N LYS A 264 -16.78 13.49 -10.65
CA LYS A 264 -15.57 13.91 -11.38
C LYS A 264 -14.63 14.71 -10.49
N PHE A 265 -13.34 14.36 -10.54
CA PHE A 265 -12.29 15.20 -9.99
C PHE A 265 -12.32 16.60 -10.67
N PRO A 266 -12.17 17.73 -9.95
CA PRO A 266 -11.81 17.88 -8.53
C PRO A 266 -13.01 18.11 -7.57
N HIS A 267 -14.25 17.81 -7.97
CA HIS A 267 -15.44 18.07 -7.13
C HIS A 267 -15.50 17.19 -5.87
N ASN A 268 -14.70 16.11 -5.83
CA ASN A 268 -14.54 15.24 -4.67
C ASN A 268 -13.80 15.90 -3.48
N LEU A 269 -13.11 17.03 -3.69
CA LEU A 269 -12.27 17.70 -2.69
C LEU A 269 -13.08 18.46 -1.62
N THR A 270 -13.92 17.72 -0.90
CA THR A 270 -14.79 18.19 0.17
C THR A 270 -14.37 17.61 1.51
N PHE A 271 -14.72 18.30 2.60
CA PHE A 271 -14.51 17.78 3.95
C PHE A 271 -15.26 16.46 4.17
N LEU A 272 -16.47 16.32 3.59
CA LEU A 272 -17.28 15.12 3.74
C LEU A 272 -16.63 13.89 3.07
N ASN A 273 -16.05 14.05 1.88
CA ASN A 273 -15.34 12.94 1.22
C ASN A 273 -14.11 12.50 2.02
N PHE A 274 -13.38 13.45 2.63
CA PHE A 274 -12.25 13.11 3.48
C PHE A 274 -12.70 12.45 4.79
N ILE A 275 -13.77 12.90 5.43
CA ILE A 275 -14.36 12.23 6.62
C ILE A 275 -14.72 10.79 6.29
N ASP A 276 -15.40 10.59 5.16
CA ASP A 276 -15.79 9.27 4.69
C ASP A 276 -14.55 8.36 4.49
N TYR A 277 -13.51 8.85 3.81
CA TYR A 277 -12.24 8.13 3.70
C TYR A 277 -11.58 7.81 5.05
N MET A 278 -11.62 8.75 6.00
CA MET A 278 -11.04 8.55 7.34
C MET A 278 -11.77 7.43 8.10
N LEU A 279 -13.06 7.24 7.88
CA LEU A 279 -13.86 6.18 8.50
C LEU A 279 -13.72 4.81 7.83
N ILE A 280 -13.55 4.76 6.50
CA ILE A 280 -13.47 3.50 5.77
C ILE A 280 -12.23 2.71 6.21
N PRO A 281 -12.34 1.38 6.42
CA PRO A 281 -11.25 0.53 6.90
C PRO A 281 -10.22 0.19 5.79
N THR A 282 -9.71 1.21 5.10
CA THR A 282 -8.66 1.12 4.09
C THR A 282 -7.63 2.22 4.29
N LEU A 283 -6.39 1.97 3.85
CA LEU A 283 -5.28 2.93 3.92
C LEU A 283 -4.98 3.58 2.58
N VAL A 284 -5.71 3.20 1.53
CA VAL A 284 -5.52 3.71 0.16
C VAL A 284 -6.70 4.57 -0.23
N TYR A 285 -6.43 5.83 -0.58
CA TYR A 285 -7.42 6.78 -1.06
C TYR A 285 -7.88 6.46 -2.49
N GLU A 286 -9.20 6.41 -2.67
CA GLU A 286 -9.88 6.47 -3.95
C GLU A 286 -11.02 7.50 -3.90
N ILE A 287 -11.42 8.00 -5.07
CA ILE A 287 -12.49 9.01 -5.19
C ILE A 287 -13.79 8.46 -4.62
N GLU A 288 -14.09 7.19 -4.92
CA GLU A 288 -15.28 6.48 -4.45
C GLU A 288 -14.95 5.02 -4.13
N TYR A 289 -15.65 4.49 -3.13
CA TYR A 289 -15.48 3.13 -2.64
C TYR A 289 -16.74 2.31 -2.82
N PRO A 290 -16.64 1.02 -3.20
CA PRO A 290 -17.80 0.15 -3.38
C PRO A 290 -18.61 0.06 -2.08
N ARG A 291 -19.92 0.28 -2.18
CA ARG A 291 -20.85 0.27 -1.03
C ARG A 291 -21.80 -0.90 -1.03
N THR A 292 -22.19 -1.33 0.16
CA THR A 292 -23.31 -2.24 0.37
C THR A 292 -24.63 -1.48 0.30
N GLU A 293 -25.66 -2.08 -0.30
CA GLU A 293 -26.97 -1.43 -0.49
C GLU A 293 -27.72 -1.15 0.82
N LYS A 294 -27.55 -2.02 1.84
CA LYS A 294 -28.30 -1.97 3.10
C LYS A 294 -27.40 -2.28 4.28
N PHE A 295 -27.66 -1.62 5.40
CA PHE A 295 -27.06 -1.96 6.70
C PHE A 295 -27.77 -3.18 7.29
N ARG A 296 -27.00 -4.13 7.83
CA ARG A 296 -27.50 -5.34 8.48
C ARG A 296 -27.21 -5.29 9.99
N PRO A 297 -28.16 -4.82 10.82
CA PRO A 297 -27.93 -4.59 12.24
C PRO A 297 -27.48 -5.84 13.00
N LEU A 298 -28.14 -6.97 12.77
CA LEU A 298 -27.79 -8.22 13.45
C LEU A 298 -26.36 -8.66 13.12
N TYR A 299 -25.98 -8.62 11.84
CA TYR A 299 -24.62 -8.92 11.41
C TYR A 299 -23.62 -7.97 12.07
N PHE A 300 -23.90 -6.67 12.10
CA PHE A 300 -23.06 -5.69 12.79
C PHE A 300 -22.87 -6.03 14.27
N PHE A 301 -23.95 -6.25 15.02
CA PHE A 301 -23.87 -6.56 16.45
C PHE A 301 -23.14 -7.88 16.72
N LEU A 302 -23.34 -8.90 15.88
CA LEU A 302 -22.64 -10.18 16.00
C LEU A 302 -21.13 -10.03 15.78
N LYS A 303 -20.72 -9.31 14.73
CA LYS A 303 -19.30 -9.06 14.47
C LYS A 303 -18.68 -8.13 15.52
N ALA A 304 -19.41 -7.12 16.01
CA ALA A 304 -18.95 -6.25 17.08
C ALA A 304 -18.74 -7.03 18.39
N ALA A 305 -19.71 -7.86 18.79
CA ALA A 305 -19.59 -8.75 19.94
C ALA A 305 -18.41 -9.74 19.78
N GLY A 306 -18.24 -10.30 18.57
CA GLY A 306 -17.09 -11.14 18.23
C GLY A 306 -15.75 -10.41 18.37
N THR A 307 -15.63 -9.16 17.90
CA THR A 307 -14.42 -8.34 18.06
C THR A 307 -14.13 -8.06 19.54
N PHE A 308 -15.10 -7.62 20.33
CA PHE A 308 -14.90 -7.37 21.77
C PHE A 308 -14.59 -8.66 22.53
N GLY A 309 -15.26 -9.77 22.22
CA GLY A 309 -14.99 -11.08 22.81
C GLY A 309 -13.58 -11.58 22.49
N THR A 310 -13.11 -11.38 21.26
CA THR A 310 -11.74 -11.72 20.83
C THR A 310 -10.70 -10.89 21.58
N ILE A 311 -10.93 -9.59 21.75
CA ILE A 311 -10.05 -8.70 22.53
C ILE A 311 -10.00 -9.13 24.00
N ALA A 312 -11.15 -9.43 24.61
CA ALA A 312 -11.21 -9.90 25.99
C ALA A 312 -10.45 -11.23 26.17
N LEU A 313 -10.63 -12.16 25.24
CA LEU A 313 -9.92 -13.44 25.21
C LEU A 313 -8.40 -13.25 25.04
N LEU A 314 -7.98 -12.32 24.18
CA LEU A 314 -6.57 -11.97 24.02
C LEU A 314 -5.96 -11.45 25.33
N ILE A 315 -6.68 -10.58 26.05
CA ILE A 315 -6.25 -10.07 27.37
C ILE A 315 -6.07 -11.23 28.36
N VAL A 316 -7.05 -12.13 28.44
CA VAL A 316 -7.00 -13.31 29.32
C VAL A 316 -5.79 -14.20 28.98
N ILE A 317 -5.55 -14.48 27.70
CA ILE A 317 -4.41 -15.31 27.27
C ILE A 317 -3.08 -14.63 27.64
N VAL A 318 -2.97 -13.32 27.39
CA VAL A 318 -1.76 -12.55 27.68
C VAL A 318 -1.48 -12.52 29.19
N GLU A 319 -2.47 -12.15 30.00
CA GLU A 319 -2.31 -12.04 31.46
C GLU A 319 -2.01 -13.38 32.14
N ASN A 320 -2.69 -14.46 31.72
CA ASN A 320 -2.55 -15.76 32.40
C ASN A 320 -1.38 -16.59 31.89
N ASN A 321 -1.02 -16.49 30.60
CA ASN A 321 0.01 -17.35 30.03
C ASN A 321 1.27 -16.59 29.61
N ILE A 322 1.18 -15.38 29.08
CA ILE A 322 2.35 -14.69 28.52
C ILE A 322 3.08 -13.90 29.62
N VAL A 323 2.39 -12.98 30.29
CA VAL A 323 3.00 -12.06 31.27
C VAL A 323 3.77 -12.79 32.37
N PRO A 324 3.26 -13.88 33.01
CA PRO A 324 4.00 -14.58 34.06
C PRO A 324 5.32 -15.17 33.56
N ILE A 325 5.35 -15.65 32.32
CA ILE A 325 6.59 -16.18 31.70
C ILE A 325 7.57 -15.05 31.38
N LEU A 326 7.07 -13.89 30.94
CA LEU A 326 7.93 -12.74 30.64
C LEU A 326 8.57 -12.15 31.90
N VAL A 327 7.83 -12.10 33.01
CA VAL A 327 8.35 -11.63 34.31
C VAL A 327 9.44 -12.56 34.83
N LEU A 328 9.26 -13.88 34.71
CA LEU A 328 10.25 -14.89 35.12
C LEU A 328 11.33 -15.15 34.06
N SER A 329 11.46 -14.28 33.05
CA SER A 329 12.33 -14.55 31.89
C SER A 329 13.82 -14.45 32.18
N ASP A 330 14.20 -13.80 33.28
CA ASP A 330 15.54 -13.69 33.84
C ASP A 330 15.95 -14.97 34.61
N GLU A 331 15.02 -15.56 35.36
CA GLU A 331 15.23 -16.80 36.11
C GLU A 331 15.19 -18.06 35.22
N LEU A 332 14.37 -18.04 34.17
CA LEU A 332 14.20 -19.17 33.26
C LEU A 332 15.30 -19.23 32.19
N ASN A 333 15.72 -20.44 31.83
CA ASN A 333 16.57 -20.67 30.65
C ASN A 333 15.91 -20.13 29.38
N PHE A 334 16.69 -19.52 28.48
CA PHE A 334 16.17 -18.84 27.28
C PHE A 334 15.29 -19.73 26.41
N VAL A 335 15.76 -20.95 26.18
CA VAL A 335 15.03 -21.96 25.40
C VAL A 335 13.72 -22.34 26.09
N THR A 336 13.72 -22.49 27.42
CA THR A 336 12.51 -22.79 28.20
C THR A 336 11.49 -21.66 28.08
N THR A 337 11.93 -20.40 28.15
CA THR A 337 11.06 -19.23 27.96
C THR A 337 10.41 -19.26 26.58
N ILE A 338 11.18 -19.49 25.51
CA ILE A 338 10.65 -19.60 24.15
C ILE A 338 9.63 -20.73 24.07
N MET A 339 9.98 -21.94 24.53
CA MET A 339 9.12 -23.12 24.44
C MET A 339 7.77 -22.92 25.13
N LYS A 340 7.74 -22.26 26.29
CA LYS A 340 6.49 -21.96 27.01
C LYS A 340 5.66 -20.87 26.32
N LEU A 341 6.27 -20.01 25.50
CA LEU A 341 5.63 -18.91 24.79
C LEU A 341 5.08 -19.30 23.39
N ILE A 342 5.55 -20.41 22.80
CA ILE A 342 5.12 -20.86 21.45
C ILE A 342 3.60 -20.95 21.31
N VAL A 343 2.94 -21.70 22.21
CA VAL A 343 1.50 -21.93 22.11
C VAL A 343 0.68 -20.66 22.40
N PRO A 344 0.94 -19.91 23.49
CA PRO A 344 0.21 -18.67 23.76
C PRO A 344 0.28 -17.66 22.61
N PHE A 345 1.47 -17.43 22.03
CA PHE A 345 1.59 -16.49 20.91
C PHE A 345 0.86 -16.97 19.65
N MET A 346 0.87 -18.28 19.38
CA MET A 346 0.12 -18.81 18.24
C MET A 346 -1.39 -18.64 18.42
N LEU A 347 -1.91 -18.83 19.64
CA LEU A 347 -3.31 -18.56 19.93
C LEU A 347 -3.66 -17.09 19.73
N CYS A 348 -2.84 -16.17 20.25
CA CYS A 348 -3.02 -14.72 20.02
C CYS A 348 -3.04 -14.38 18.53
N PHE A 349 -2.17 -15.01 17.73
CA PHE A 349 -2.06 -14.75 16.30
C PHE A 349 -3.28 -15.23 15.50
N MET A 350 -3.96 -16.30 15.94
CA MET A 350 -5.17 -16.80 15.30
C MET A 350 -6.43 -15.98 15.61
N LEU A 351 -6.37 -15.11 16.61
CA LEU A 351 -7.49 -14.31 17.12
C LEU A 351 -7.55 -12.94 16.41
N PHE A 352 -8.00 -12.91 15.16
CA PHE A 352 -8.18 -11.66 14.40
C PHE A 352 -9.55 -11.57 13.71
N ILE A 353 -10.40 -10.62 14.14
CA ILE A 353 -11.70 -10.34 13.52
C ILE A 353 -11.96 -8.81 13.49
N CYS A 354 -12.03 -8.23 12.29
CA CYS A 354 -12.24 -6.78 12.10
C CYS A 354 -13.32 -6.43 11.06
N ASN A 355 -14.44 -7.16 11.02
CA ASN A 355 -15.51 -6.93 10.01
C ASN A 355 -16.58 -5.90 10.44
N ALA A 356 -16.63 -5.51 11.72
CA ALA A 356 -17.67 -4.62 12.24
C ALA A 356 -17.60 -3.20 11.64
N PHE A 357 -16.39 -2.62 11.53
CA PHE A 357 -16.19 -1.28 10.97
C PHE A 357 -16.57 -1.19 9.48
N ALA A 358 -16.36 -2.28 8.72
CA ALA A 358 -16.75 -2.33 7.31
C ALA A 358 -18.27 -2.27 7.14
N GLU A 359 -19.03 -2.96 8.00
CA GLU A 359 -20.49 -2.89 7.98
C GLU A 359 -21.00 -1.50 8.41
N LEU A 360 -20.40 -0.90 9.45
CA LEU A 360 -20.76 0.44 9.93
C LEU A 360 -20.61 1.52 8.85
N THR A 361 -19.59 1.38 7.99
CA THR A 361 -19.27 2.33 6.91
C THR A 361 -19.90 1.95 5.57
N TYR A 362 -20.74 0.93 5.52
CA TYR A 362 -21.31 0.38 4.29
C TYR A 362 -20.22 -0.03 3.27
N PHE A 363 -19.01 -0.34 3.71
CA PHE A 363 -17.91 -0.69 2.82
C PHE A 363 -18.07 -2.14 2.33
N ALA A 364 -18.08 -2.32 1.02
CA ALA A 364 -18.36 -3.62 0.41
C ALA A 364 -17.11 -4.47 0.14
N ASP A 365 -15.91 -3.89 0.14
CA ASP A 365 -14.68 -4.66 -0.03
C ASP A 365 -14.14 -5.14 1.32
N ARG A 366 -14.51 -6.36 1.72
CA ARG A 366 -14.21 -6.89 3.06
C ARG A 366 -13.06 -7.89 3.06
N GLU A 367 -12.30 -7.94 1.98
CA GLU A 367 -11.13 -8.81 1.84
C GLU A 367 -9.91 -8.14 2.50
N PHE A 368 -9.95 -8.01 3.83
CA PHE A 368 -8.82 -7.45 4.61
C PHE A 368 -7.62 -8.40 4.68
N TYR A 369 -7.87 -9.69 4.48
CA TYR A 369 -6.89 -10.77 4.45
C TYR A 369 -7.35 -11.85 3.48
N GLU A 370 -6.38 -12.60 2.94
CA GLU A 370 -6.57 -13.80 2.12
C GLU A 370 -6.28 -15.06 2.95
N ASP A 371 -6.18 -16.21 2.29
CA ASP A 371 -5.83 -17.51 2.88
C ASP A 371 -4.33 -17.60 3.26
N TRP A 372 -3.85 -16.64 4.05
CA TRP A 372 -2.44 -16.49 4.43
C TRP A 372 -1.88 -17.73 5.16
N TRP A 373 -2.72 -18.55 5.79
CA TRP A 373 -2.33 -19.80 6.45
C TRP A 373 -1.81 -20.87 5.47
N ASN A 374 -2.16 -20.74 4.18
CA ASN A 374 -1.68 -21.61 3.10
C ASN A 374 -0.37 -21.12 2.46
N SER A 375 0.22 -20.03 2.95
CA SER A 375 1.44 -19.45 2.37
C SER A 375 2.60 -20.44 2.42
N THR A 376 3.34 -20.55 1.32
CA THR A 376 4.57 -21.39 1.28
C THR A 376 5.84 -20.59 1.48
N THR A 377 5.73 -19.26 1.48
CA THR A 377 6.84 -18.31 1.57
C THR A 377 6.45 -17.09 2.41
N PHE A 378 7.43 -16.44 3.04
CA PHE A 378 7.19 -15.20 3.78
C PHE A 378 6.76 -14.04 2.87
N ASP A 379 7.15 -14.03 1.59
CA ASP A 379 6.71 -12.99 0.66
C ASP A 379 5.23 -13.13 0.27
N GLU A 380 4.73 -14.36 0.15
CA GLU A 380 3.31 -14.64 -0.05
C GLU A 380 2.49 -14.25 1.20
N TYR A 381 2.97 -14.64 2.37
CA TYR A 381 2.35 -14.27 3.65
C TYR A 381 2.22 -12.75 3.82
N ALA A 382 3.29 -11.99 3.52
CA ALA A 382 3.29 -10.53 3.65
C ALA A 382 2.25 -9.83 2.75
N ARG A 383 1.84 -10.46 1.64
CA ARG A 383 0.78 -9.94 0.76
C ARG A 383 -0.63 -10.27 1.25
N ARG A 384 -0.79 -11.44 1.90
CA ARG A 384 -2.11 -12.01 2.23
C ARG A 384 -2.60 -11.69 3.65
N TRP A 385 -1.70 -11.48 4.60
CA TRP A 385 -2.06 -11.31 6.02
C TRP A 385 -2.78 -9.99 6.31
N ASN A 386 -2.24 -8.87 5.80
CA ASN A 386 -2.79 -7.53 6.03
C ASN A 386 -2.83 -6.77 4.70
N LYS A 387 -3.91 -6.98 3.96
CA LYS A 387 -4.09 -6.38 2.64
C LYS A 387 -4.11 -4.85 2.67
N PRO A 388 -4.78 -4.16 3.61
CA PRO A 388 -4.76 -2.70 3.66
C PRO A 388 -3.35 -2.10 3.72
N VAL A 389 -2.45 -2.66 4.53
CA VAL A 389 -1.06 -2.22 4.61
C VAL A 389 -0.28 -2.63 3.36
N HIS A 390 -0.48 -3.86 2.87
CA HIS A 390 0.17 -4.33 1.66
C HIS A 390 -0.17 -3.46 0.44
N GLU A 391 -1.46 -3.16 0.21
CA GLU A 391 -1.93 -2.33 -0.89
C GLU A 391 -1.38 -0.90 -0.80
N PHE A 392 -1.29 -0.34 0.42
CA PHE A 392 -0.65 0.95 0.62
C PHE A 392 0.82 0.94 0.20
N LEU A 393 1.60 -0.03 0.69
CA LEU A 393 3.02 -0.18 0.37
C LEU A 393 3.22 -0.49 -1.12
N LEU A 394 2.36 -1.32 -1.71
CA LEU A 394 2.40 -1.65 -3.13
C LEU A 394 2.21 -0.38 -3.96
N ARG A 395 1.15 0.38 -3.69
CA ARG A 395 0.77 1.55 -4.50
C ARG A 395 1.71 2.74 -4.31
N HIS A 396 2.02 3.11 -3.06
CA HIS A 396 2.71 4.38 -2.76
C HIS A 396 4.21 4.23 -2.57
N LEU A 397 4.72 3.00 -2.38
CA LEU A 397 6.15 2.78 -2.21
C LEU A 397 6.72 1.93 -3.35
N TYR A 398 6.24 0.69 -3.53
CA TYR A 398 6.81 -0.24 -4.50
C TYR A 398 6.65 0.23 -5.96
N LEU A 399 5.42 0.54 -6.38
CA LEU A 399 5.14 0.97 -7.75
C LEU A 399 5.80 2.32 -8.06
N GLU A 400 5.74 3.28 -7.12
CA GLU A 400 6.38 4.59 -7.25
C GLU A 400 7.91 4.49 -7.34
N THR A 401 8.52 3.61 -6.55
CA THR A 401 9.97 3.35 -6.61
C THR A 401 10.39 2.81 -7.99
N ILE A 402 9.53 2.02 -8.63
CA ILE A 402 9.79 1.46 -9.95
C ILE A 402 9.53 2.49 -11.05
N SER A 403 8.44 3.26 -11.00
CA SER A 403 8.11 4.24 -12.04
C SER A 403 9.01 5.47 -11.98
N THR A 404 9.19 6.02 -10.79
CA THR A 404 9.82 7.34 -10.59
C THR A 404 11.33 7.22 -10.44
N TYR A 405 11.80 6.27 -9.62
CA TYR A 405 13.24 6.07 -9.36
C TYR A 405 13.88 4.99 -10.24
N LYS A 406 13.09 4.33 -11.11
CA LYS A 406 13.55 3.29 -12.06
C LYS A 406 14.38 2.16 -11.40
N LEU A 407 14.10 1.83 -10.13
CA LEU A 407 14.80 0.74 -9.46
C LEU A 407 14.40 -0.63 -10.01
N SER A 408 15.31 -1.60 -9.90
CA SER A 408 15.01 -3.00 -10.21
C SER A 408 13.92 -3.55 -9.27
N ARG A 409 13.20 -4.59 -9.71
CA ARG A 409 12.14 -5.21 -8.89
C ARG A 409 12.66 -5.74 -7.55
N SER A 410 13.88 -6.28 -7.54
CA SER A 410 14.53 -6.78 -6.32
C SER A 410 14.87 -5.64 -5.36
N ASN A 411 15.41 -4.53 -5.86
CA ASN A 411 15.75 -3.37 -5.04
C ASN A 411 14.50 -2.66 -4.51
N ALA A 412 13.44 -2.56 -5.33
CA ALA A 412 12.14 -2.04 -4.90
C ALA A 412 11.50 -2.91 -3.82
N SER A 413 11.59 -4.24 -3.94
CA SER A 413 11.14 -5.17 -2.90
C SER A 413 11.96 -5.01 -1.62
N LEU A 414 13.30 -4.96 -1.72
CA LEU A 414 14.19 -4.76 -0.58
C LEU A 414 13.88 -3.46 0.17
N LEU A 415 13.71 -2.34 -0.57
CA LEU A 415 13.35 -1.05 0.01
C LEU A 415 11.97 -1.11 0.68
N THR A 416 11.00 -1.77 0.06
CA THR A 416 9.65 -1.92 0.62
C THR A 416 9.68 -2.69 1.95
N PHE A 417 10.43 -3.80 2.01
CA PHE A 417 10.63 -4.55 3.25
C PHE A 417 11.39 -3.72 4.29
N PHE A 418 12.44 -3.00 3.89
CA PHE A 418 13.22 -2.16 4.80
C PHE A 418 12.36 -1.06 5.45
N VAL A 419 11.60 -0.31 4.64
CA VAL A 419 10.70 0.74 5.15
C VAL A 419 9.65 0.14 6.07
N SER A 420 9.04 -0.99 5.69
CA SER A 420 8.10 -1.71 6.54
C SER A 420 8.73 -2.06 7.90
N SER A 421 9.95 -2.63 7.90
CA SER A 421 10.65 -3.02 9.13
C SER A 421 10.98 -1.84 10.04
N VAL A 422 11.31 -0.68 9.48
CA VAL A 422 11.55 0.55 10.25
C VAL A 422 10.29 1.00 10.98
N PHE A 423 9.13 0.99 10.32
CA PHE A 423 7.87 1.38 10.97
C PHE A 423 7.44 0.39 12.05
N HIS A 424 7.68 -0.92 11.88
CA HIS A 424 7.41 -1.92 12.92
C HIS A 424 8.30 -1.70 14.14
N GLU A 425 9.61 -1.50 13.95
CA GLU A 425 10.52 -1.15 15.05
C GLU A 425 10.14 0.16 15.70
N LEU A 426 9.68 1.15 14.92
CA LEU A 426 9.21 2.42 15.47
C LEU A 426 8.00 2.23 16.39
N VAL A 427 7.06 1.33 16.08
CA VAL A 427 5.97 0.98 17.01
C VAL A 427 6.55 0.45 18.32
N MET A 428 7.48 -0.49 18.24
CA MET A 428 8.14 -1.06 19.44
C MET A 428 8.86 0.02 20.24
N ALA A 429 9.65 0.88 19.57
CA ALA A 429 10.40 1.96 20.19
C ALA A 429 9.49 3.01 20.84
N MET A 430 8.34 3.34 20.22
CA MET A 430 7.35 4.25 20.79
C MET A 430 6.70 3.65 22.05
N THR A 431 6.34 2.37 22.01
CA THR A 431 5.74 1.69 23.18
C THR A 431 6.73 1.47 24.32
N GLY A 432 7.97 1.07 24.00
CA GLY A 432 9.02 0.78 24.98
C GLY A 432 9.86 1.98 25.40
N LYS A 433 9.70 3.15 24.76
CA LYS A 433 10.52 4.37 24.94
C LYS A 433 12.04 4.17 24.77
N ARG A 434 12.44 3.07 24.16
CA ARG A 434 13.83 2.68 23.93
C ARG A 434 13.91 2.04 22.56
N LEU A 435 14.90 2.44 21.76
CA LEU A 435 15.15 1.83 20.45
C LEU A 435 15.92 0.52 20.65
N ARG A 436 15.33 -0.60 20.23
CA ARG A 436 15.90 -1.95 20.40
C ARG A 436 15.61 -2.76 19.13
N PRO A 437 16.54 -2.81 18.17
CA PRO A 437 16.25 -3.22 16.79
C PRO A 437 15.97 -4.72 16.60
N TRP A 438 15.48 -5.47 17.60
CA TRP A 438 15.17 -6.90 17.49
C TRP A 438 14.07 -7.17 16.47
N LEU A 439 13.00 -6.36 16.45
CA LEU A 439 11.93 -6.54 15.48
C LEU A 439 12.42 -6.23 14.07
N PHE A 440 13.16 -5.13 13.91
CA PHE A 440 13.80 -4.77 12.65
C PHE A 440 14.70 -5.91 12.13
N LEU A 441 15.59 -6.45 12.96
CA LEU A 441 16.52 -7.50 12.58
C LEU A 441 15.79 -8.79 12.19
N LEU A 442 14.80 -9.23 12.98
CA LEU A 442 14.03 -10.43 12.66
C LEU A 442 13.20 -10.28 11.39
N GLN A 443 12.65 -9.10 11.10
CA GLN A 443 11.94 -8.86 9.84
C GLN A 443 12.89 -8.83 8.64
N MET A 444 14.06 -8.19 8.76
CA MET A 444 15.08 -8.22 7.69
C MET A 444 15.60 -9.65 7.45
N PHE A 445 15.66 -10.48 8.48
CA PHE A 445 16.02 -11.90 8.37
C PHE A 445 15.01 -12.74 7.58
N GLN A 446 13.77 -12.25 7.38
CA GLN A 446 12.80 -12.92 6.50
C GLN A 446 13.26 -12.94 5.03
N LEU A 447 14.09 -11.99 4.58
CA LEU A 447 14.58 -11.94 3.20
C LEU A 447 15.49 -13.14 2.84
N PRO A 448 16.51 -13.50 3.66
CA PRO A 448 17.20 -14.79 3.52
C PRO A 448 16.27 -16.00 3.50
N LEU A 449 15.23 -16.03 4.36
CA LEU A 449 14.26 -17.14 4.38
C LEU A 449 13.46 -17.22 3.07
N ILE A 450 13.10 -16.08 2.48
CA ILE A 450 12.46 -16.03 1.15
C ILE A 450 13.41 -16.58 0.08
N MET A 451 14.70 -16.27 0.15
CA MET A 451 15.69 -16.82 -0.80
C MET A 451 15.85 -18.34 -0.62
N LEU A 452 15.87 -18.82 0.62
CA LEU A 452 15.90 -20.25 0.94
C LEU A 452 14.68 -20.98 0.40
N ALA A 453 13.49 -20.39 0.53
CA ALA A 453 12.26 -20.99 0.03
C ALA A 453 12.19 -21.09 -1.51
N ARG A 454 13.06 -20.37 -2.24
CA ARG A 454 13.18 -20.47 -3.71
C ARG A 454 14.03 -21.65 -4.18
N ILE A 455 14.70 -22.37 -3.28
CA ILE A 455 15.46 -23.58 -3.61
C ILE A 455 14.51 -24.61 -4.27
N PRO A 456 14.90 -25.25 -5.39
CA PRO A 456 14.01 -26.13 -6.16
C PRO A 456 13.30 -27.20 -5.34
N VAL A 457 13.98 -27.79 -4.35
CA VAL A 457 13.41 -28.82 -3.45
C VAL A 457 12.21 -28.28 -2.67
N ILE A 458 12.32 -27.07 -2.13
CA ILE A 458 11.26 -26.43 -1.33
C ILE A 458 10.18 -25.87 -2.26
N LYS A 459 10.60 -25.19 -3.33
CA LYS A 459 9.69 -24.57 -4.31
C LYS A 459 8.76 -25.58 -4.98
N ASN A 460 9.25 -26.78 -5.28
CA ASN A 460 8.46 -27.83 -5.94
C ASN A 460 7.52 -28.57 -4.98
N ASN A 461 7.74 -28.47 -3.66
CA ASN A 461 6.91 -29.12 -2.64
C ASN A 461 6.20 -28.08 -1.77
N LYS A 462 4.95 -27.75 -2.14
CA LYS A 462 4.13 -26.77 -1.43
C LYS A 462 3.95 -27.12 0.05
N THR A 463 3.78 -28.39 0.38
CA THR A 463 3.62 -28.85 1.78
C THR A 463 4.88 -28.55 2.58
N LEU A 464 6.07 -28.86 2.03
CA LEU A 464 7.34 -28.57 2.69
C LEU A 464 7.54 -27.06 2.88
N GLY A 465 7.22 -26.25 1.87
CA GLY A 465 7.28 -24.78 1.98
C GLY A 465 6.36 -24.25 3.08
N ASN A 466 5.13 -24.76 3.17
CA ASN A 466 4.18 -24.38 4.22
C ASN A 466 4.66 -24.81 5.62
N VAL A 467 5.25 -26.01 5.77
CA VAL A 467 5.85 -26.45 7.04
C VAL A 467 6.99 -25.55 7.48
N ILE A 468 7.90 -25.17 6.57
CA ILE A 468 9.01 -24.25 6.88
C ILE A 468 8.49 -22.87 7.27
N PHE A 469 7.47 -22.36 6.56
CA PHE A 469 6.80 -21.11 6.89
C PHE A 469 6.22 -21.15 8.31
N TRP A 470 5.44 -22.18 8.64
CA TRP A 470 4.84 -22.33 9.96
C TRP A 470 5.89 -22.47 11.05
N PHE A 471 6.97 -23.23 10.82
CA PHE A 471 8.08 -23.33 11.77
C PHE A 471 8.66 -21.94 12.11
N GLY A 472 8.87 -21.09 11.10
CA GLY A 472 9.31 -19.71 11.33
C GLY A 472 8.27 -18.87 12.09
N MET A 473 6.97 -19.04 11.81
CA MET A 473 5.90 -18.33 12.53
C MET A 473 5.72 -18.80 13.98
N PHE A 474 5.97 -20.08 14.29
CA PHE A 474 5.97 -20.58 15.67
C PHE A 474 7.17 -20.08 16.47
N LEU A 475 8.32 -19.87 15.83
CA LEU A 475 9.55 -19.46 16.52
C LEU A 475 9.70 -17.93 16.63
N GLY A 476 9.30 -17.18 15.61
CA GLY A 476 9.57 -15.74 15.50
C GLY A 476 8.98 -14.88 16.62
N PRO A 477 7.65 -14.85 16.83
CA PRO A 477 7.02 -14.02 17.86
C PRO A 477 7.46 -14.37 19.30
N PRO A 478 7.57 -15.65 19.72
CA PRO A 478 8.11 -15.99 21.03
C PRO A 478 9.56 -15.56 21.23
N LEU A 479 10.40 -15.71 20.19
CA LEU A 479 11.79 -15.25 20.22
C LEU A 479 11.86 -13.74 20.44
N LEU A 480 11.06 -12.99 19.68
CA LEU A 480 10.95 -11.53 19.81
C LEU A 480 10.55 -11.15 21.23
N ALA A 481 9.49 -11.75 21.76
CA ALA A 481 9.00 -11.45 23.10
C ALA A 481 10.04 -11.77 24.19
N ALA A 482 10.74 -12.90 24.09
CA ALA A 482 11.79 -13.27 25.02
C ALA A 482 12.97 -12.29 24.98
N LEU A 483 13.37 -11.81 23.79
CA LEU A 483 14.44 -10.83 23.63
C LEU A 483 14.07 -9.48 24.26
N TYR A 484 12.89 -8.93 23.92
CA TYR A 484 12.45 -7.65 24.48
C TYR A 484 12.21 -7.73 26.00
N ALA A 485 11.61 -8.82 26.49
CA ALA A 485 11.36 -9.00 27.91
C ALA A 485 12.65 -9.07 28.70
N ARG A 486 13.60 -9.93 28.30
CA ARG A 486 14.89 -10.03 28.99
C ARG A 486 15.64 -8.72 29.00
N GLU A 487 15.69 -8.00 27.89
CA GLU A 487 16.36 -6.72 27.87
C GLU A 487 15.60 -5.67 28.70
N HIS A 488 14.28 -5.76 28.84
CA HIS A 488 13.49 -4.87 29.69
C HIS A 488 13.74 -5.14 31.18
N TYR A 489 13.75 -6.40 31.58
CA TYR A 489 13.91 -6.79 32.98
C TYR A 489 15.37 -6.83 33.45
N MET A 490 16.33 -7.15 32.57
CA MET A 490 17.76 -7.15 32.91
C MET A 490 18.37 -5.74 32.91
N ASN A 491 17.82 -4.80 32.12
CA ASN A 491 18.27 -3.41 32.05
C ASN A 491 17.08 -2.44 32.24
N PRO A 492 16.53 -2.34 33.47
CA PRO A 492 15.29 -1.60 33.76
C PRO A 492 15.29 -0.15 33.28
#